data_AF-A0A382JP70-F1
#
_entry.id   AF-A0A382JP70-F1
#
_cell.length_a   1.000
_cell.length_b   1.000
_cell.length_c   1.000
_cell.angle_alpha   90.00
_cell.angle_beta   90.00
_cell.angle_gamma   90.00
#
_symmetry.space_group_name_H-M   'P 1'
#
loop_
_entity.id
_entity.type
_entity.pdbx_description
1 polymer ?
#
loop_
_entity_poly.entity_id
_entity_poly.type
_entity_poly.pdbx_seq_one_letter_code
_entity_poly.pdbx_strand_id
1 'polypeptide(L)'
;VKSVEDIISLYTTRTRNHDRSKQRMRTLRDYYNGDVIIPLPELDSDEKSAVANLLAQGLDQTAMRIASTSPDIFCPPVDTKTKRARDNATIRRKALFGWWEHSRMDLQLAKRARHLIGYATNVVQLRFDKKVGAPIWQVRDPLTTYPAPMPNVDDMRPADVIFAYNRTLGWIRQMYPEAARKFSGDGTTTEDEPIDLIEYIDDMEQVLVGMRAPVQTSMFM
;
A
#
# COMPACT_ATOMS: atom_id res chain seq x y z
N VAL A 1 13.18 -19.41 4.69
CA VAL A 1 13.45 -18.14 5.38
C VAL A 1 14.61 -17.44 4.70
N LYS A 2 14.30 -16.46 3.86
CA LYS A 2 15.30 -15.58 3.23
C LYS A 2 16.04 -14.81 4.32
N SER A 3 17.35 -14.61 4.10
CA SER A 3 18.15 -13.84 5.05
C SER A 3 17.78 -12.35 4.98
N VAL A 4 18.08 -11.62 6.06
CA VAL A 4 17.85 -10.17 6.12
C VAL A 4 18.66 -9.44 5.03
N GLU A 5 19.90 -9.89 4.80
CA GLU A 5 20.79 -9.32 3.78
C GLU A 5 20.23 -9.51 2.37
N ASP A 6 19.68 -10.69 2.07
CA ASP A 6 19.04 -10.97 0.78
C ASP A 6 17.83 -10.07 0.54
N ILE A 7 16.99 -9.87 1.57
CA ILE A 7 15.80 -9.00 1.48
C ILE A 7 16.21 -7.56 1.23
N ILE A 8 17.24 -7.05 1.91
CA ILE A 8 17.75 -5.69 1.72
C ILE A 8 18.36 -5.52 0.32
N SER A 9 19.11 -6.51 -0.15
CA SER A 9 19.67 -6.52 -1.51
C SER A 9 18.58 -6.50 -2.58
N LEU A 10 17.53 -7.31 -2.38
CA LEU A 10 16.36 -7.36 -3.26
C LEU A 10 15.59 -6.03 -3.26
N TYR A 11 15.38 -5.44 -2.08
CA TYR A 11 14.76 -4.12 -1.94
C TYR A 11 15.55 -3.04 -2.68
N THR A 12 16.87 -3.01 -2.51
CA THR A 12 17.76 -2.05 -3.18
C THR A 12 17.67 -2.18 -4.70
N THR A 13 17.69 -3.42 -5.20
CA THR A 13 17.58 -3.71 -6.63
C THR A 13 16.23 -3.25 -7.19
N ARG A 14 15.12 -3.55 -6.50
CA ARG A 14 13.79 -3.14 -6.95
C ARG A 14 13.57 -1.64 -6.88
N THR A 15 14.09 -0.98 -5.87
CA THR A 15 14.03 0.49 -5.76
C THR A 15 14.66 1.13 -6.99
N ARG A 16 15.84 0.66 -7.42
CA ARG A 16 16.51 1.13 -8.65
C ARG A 16 15.68 0.85 -9.90
N ASN A 17 15.14 -0.36 -10.04
CA ASN A 17 14.35 -0.73 -11.23
C ASN A 17 13.06 0.08 -11.35
N HIS A 18 12.41 0.40 -10.23
CA HIS A 18 11.16 1.15 -10.23
C HIS A 18 11.34 2.67 -10.18
N ASP A 19 12.56 3.19 -10.01
CA ASP A 19 12.81 4.59 -9.68
C ASP A 19 12.13 5.57 -10.66
N ARG A 20 12.26 5.35 -11.98
CA ARG A 20 11.60 6.20 -13.00
C ARG A 20 10.07 6.21 -12.85
N SER A 21 9.47 5.06 -12.57
CA SER A 21 8.02 4.95 -12.37
C SER A 21 7.57 5.63 -11.07
N LYS A 22 8.32 5.43 -9.97
CA LYS A 22 8.07 6.08 -8.67
C LYS A 22 8.21 7.59 -8.76
N GLN A 23 9.20 8.09 -9.50
CA GLN A 23 9.41 9.52 -9.65
C GLN A 23 8.21 10.18 -10.32
N ARG A 24 7.65 9.58 -11.37
CA ARG A 24 6.41 10.06 -12.00
C ARG A 24 5.23 10.06 -11.03
N MET A 25 5.10 9.01 -10.21
CA MET A 25 4.05 8.94 -9.18
C MET A 25 4.22 10.04 -8.12
N ARG A 26 5.45 10.30 -7.65
CA ARG A 26 5.74 11.39 -6.69
C ARG A 26 5.38 12.75 -7.29
N THR A 27 5.82 13.01 -8.51
CA THR A 27 5.46 14.23 -9.24
C THR A 27 3.95 14.41 -9.31
N LEU A 28 3.19 13.38 -9.71
CA LEU A 28 1.73 13.47 -9.79
C LEU A 28 1.08 13.70 -8.42
N ARG A 29 1.58 13.06 -7.36
CA ARG A 29 1.14 13.30 -5.99
C ARG A 29 1.35 14.77 -5.59
N ASP A 30 2.52 15.32 -5.89
CA ASP A 30 2.86 16.70 -5.52
C ASP A 30 1.96 17.70 -6.29
N TYR A 31 1.68 17.44 -7.58
CA TYR A 31 0.67 18.18 -8.35
C TYR A 31 -0.73 18.05 -7.75
N TYR A 32 -1.14 16.85 -7.33
CA TYR A 32 -2.44 16.62 -6.71
C TYR A 32 -2.60 17.39 -5.38
N ASN A 33 -1.55 17.41 -4.56
CA ASN A 33 -1.54 18.12 -3.28
C ASN A 33 -1.44 19.66 -3.44
N GLY A 34 -1.03 20.14 -4.61
CA GLY A 34 -0.78 21.57 -4.82
C GLY A 34 0.59 22.03 -4.31
N ASP A 35 1.52 21.10 -4.08
CA ASP A 35 2.88 21.38 -3.60
C ASP A 35 3.81 21.87 -4.72
N VAL A 36 3.27 22.18 -5.90
CA VAL A 36 4.04 22.58 -7.08
C VAL A 36 4.12 24.10 -7.19
N ILE A 37 5.37 24.59 -7.20
CA ILE A 37 5.68 25.98 -7.50
C ILE A 37 5.56 26.17 -9.02
N ILE A 38 4.58 26.96 -9.46
CA ILE A 38 4.44 27.37 -10.86
C ILE A 38 5.15 28.72 -11.00
N PRO A 39 6.34 28.78 -11.63
CA PRO A 39 7.00 30.05 -11.89
C PRO A 39 6.18 30.78 -12.97
N LEU A 40 5.46 31.81 -12.58
CA LEU A 40 4.77 32.69 -13.51
C LEU A 40 5.64 33.93 -13.70
N PRO A 41 6.22 34.14 -14.91
CA PRO A 41 7.15 35.24 -15.16
C PRO A 41 6.56 36.64 -14.94
N GLU A 42 5.24 36.74 -14.89
CA GLU A 42 4.47 37.98 -14.80
C GLU A 42 4.00 38.33 -13.38
N LEU A 43 4.22 37.43 -12.40
CA LEU A 43 3.81 37.61 -11.01
C LEU A 43 5.00 38.06 -10.16
N ASP A 44 4.77 39.08 -9.34
CA ASP A 44 5.76 39.56 -8.37
C ASP A 44 6.07 38.44 -7.35
N SER A 45 7.27 38.42 -6.76
CA SER A 45 7.71 37.32 -5.88
C SER A 45 6.81 37.09 -4.65
N ASP A 46 5.98 38.08 -4.33
CA ASP A 46 5.11 38.14 -3.18
C ASP A 46 3.67 37.72 -3.51
N GLU A 47 3.34 37.52 -4.80
CA GLU A 47 1.99 37.24 -5.26
C GLU A 47 1.78 35.73 -5.47
N LYS A 48 0.99 35.12 -4.57
CA LYS A 48 0.64 33.70 -4.68
C LYS A 48 -0.34 33.48 -5.82
N SER A 49 0.10 32.75 -6.83
CA SER A 49 -0.78 32.36 -7.93
C SER A 49 -1.90 31.43 -7.48
N ALA A 50 -3.15 31.86 -7.67
CA ALA A 50 -4.34 31.05 -7.43
C ALA A 50 -4.71 30.22 -8.68
N VAL A 51 -3.82 29.31 -9.10
CA VAL A 51 -4.13 28.40 -10.22
C VAL A 51 -5.08 27.30 -9.75
N ALA A 52 -6.20 27.12 -10.46
CA ALA A 52 -7.14 26.03 -10.19
C ALA A 52 -6.47 24.66 -10.44
N ASN A 53 -6.50 23.77 -9.43
CA ASN A 53 -5.96 22.41 -9.55
C ASN A 53 -6.95 21.47 -10.27
N LEU A 54 -7.02 21.60 -11.60
CA LEU A 54 -7.89 20.77 -12.44
C LEU A 54 -7.51 19.28 -12.41
N LEU A 55 -6.25 18.96 -12.10
CA LEU A 55 -5.79 17.58 -11.96
C LEU A 55 -6.46 16.90 -10.78
N ALA A 56 -6.45 17.55 -9.60
CA ALA A 56 -7.09 17.00 -8.41
C ALA A 56 -8.60 16.79 -8.64
N GLN A 57 -9.27 17.80 -9.21
CA GLN A 57 -10.69 17.71 -9.53
C GLN A 57 -11.01 16.57 -10.52
N GLY A 58 -10.28 16.48 -11.63
CA GLY A 58 -10.50 15.46 -12.65
C GLY A 58 -10.21 14.04 -12.14
N LEU A 59 -9.16 13.88 -11.33
CA LEU A 59 -8.80 12.62 -10.70
C LEU A 59 -9.91 12.16 -9.76
N ASP A 60 -10.38 13.02 -8.85
CA ASP A 60 -11.43 12.65 -7.90
C ASP A 60 -12.76 12.36 -8.58
N GLN A 61 -13.16 13.14 -9.58
CA GLN A 61 -14.39 12.86 -10.36
C GLN A 61 -14.34 11.49 -11.04
N THR A 62 -13.21 11.16 -11.66
CA THR A 62 -13.04 9.88 -12.34
C THR A 62 -12.97 8.72 -11.34
N ALA A 63 -12.23 8.89 -10.24
CA ALA A 63 -12.12 7.90 -9.18
C ALA A 63 -13.49 7.60 -8.53
N MET A 64 -14.30 8.63 -8.28
CA MET A 64 -15.67 8.47 -7.75
C MET A 64 -16.56 7.66 -8.70
N ARG A 65 -16.46 7.89 -10.02
CA ARG A 65 -17.22 7.12 -11.02
C ARG A 65 -16.81 5.64 -11.07
N ILE A 66 -15.53 5.34 -10.87
CA ILE A 66 -15.05 3.95 -10.80
C ILE A 66 -15.55 3.29 -9.51
N ALA A 67 -15.47 4.00 -8.39
CA ALA A 67 -15.86 3.47 -7.09
C ALA A 67 -17.39 3.37 -6.89
N SER A 68 -18.19 4.05 -7.71
CA SER A 68 -19.66 4.01 -7.60
C SER A 68 -20.27 2.67 -8.00
N THR A 69 -19.52 1.84 -8.73
CA THR A 69 -19.95 0.50 -9.12
C THR A 69 -19.20 -0.54 -8.32
N SER A 70 -19.87 -1.12 -7.32
CA SER A 70 -19.30 -2.21 -6.54
C SER A 70 -19.37 -3.53 -7.33
N PRO A 71 -18.27 -4.27 -7.46
CA PRO A 71 -18.29 -5.59 -8.09
C PRO A 71 -19.12 -6.57 -7.24
N ASP A 72 -19.81 -7.52 -7.88
CA ASP A 72 -20.53 -8.59 -7.17
C ASP A 72 -19.67 -9.85 -7.03
N ILE A 73 -19.82 -10.55 -5.91
CA ILE A 73 -19.20 -11.85 -5.68
C ILE A 73 -20.18 -12.94 -6.11
N PHE A 74 -19.89 -13.57 -7.25
CA PHE A 74 -20.64 -14.72 -7.71
C PHE A 74 -20.03 -16.03 -7.21
N CYS A 75 -20.82 -16.84 -6.52
CA CYS A 75 -20.43 -18.17 -6.04
C CYS A 75 -21.39 -19.20 -6.63
N PRO A 76 -21.12 -19.77 -7.82
CA PRO A 76 -21.98 -20.78 -8.40
C PRO A 76 -21.94 -22.08 -7.58
N PRO A 77 -23.06 -22.81 -7.47
CA PRO A 77 -23.03 -24.15 -6.91
C PRO A 77 -22.31 -25.11 -7.85
N VAL A 78 -21.67 -26.14 -7.28
CA VAL A 78 -20.99 -27.20 -8.06
C VAL A 78 -21.99 -27.92 -8.97
N ASP A 79 -23.21 -28.13 -8.47
CA ASP A 79 -24.34 -28.62 -9.25
C ASP A 79 -25.64 -27.95 -8.80
N THR A 80 -26.58 -27.79 -9.73
CA THR A 80 -27.88 -27.15 -9.46
C THR A 80 -28.92 -28.12 -8.91
N LYS A 81 -28.70 -29.42 -9.09
CA LYS A 81 -29.64 -30.49 -8.73
C LYS A 81 -29.67 -30.69 -7.21
N THR A 82 -28.50 -30.75 -6.58
CA THR A 82 -28.39 -31.05 -5.16
C THR A 82 -28.65 -29.81 -4.31
N LYS A 83 -29.60 -29.92 -3.36
CA LYS A 83 -29.90 -28.84 -2.40
C LYS A 83 -28.66 -28.40 -1.62
N ARG A 84 -27.87 -29.37 -1.14
CA ARG A 84 -26.63 -29.12 -0.38
C ARG A 84 -25.62 -28.26 -1.16
N ALA A 85 -25.48 -28.45 -2.47
CA ALA A 85 -24.56 -27.64 -3.27
C ALA A 85 -25.02 -26.19 -3.41
N ARG A 86 -26.33 -25.97 -3.57
CA ARG A 86 -26.96 -24.63 -3.55
C ARG A 86 -26.81 -23.94 -2.20
N ASP A 87 -27.03 -24.67 -1.12
CA ASP A 87 -26.87 -24.14 0.24
C ASP A 87 -25.40 -23.77 0.52
N ASN A 88 -24.45 -24.64 0.14
CA ASN A 88 -23.02 -24.38 0.28
C ASN A 88 -22.57 -23.14 -0.52
N ALA A 89 -23.06 -22.96 -1.74
CA ALA A 89 -22.78 -21.78 -2.55
C ALA A 89 -23.27 -20.49 -1.88
N THR A 90 -24.47 -20.54 -1.31
CA THR A 90 -25.06 -19.43 -0.55
C THR A 90 -24.24 -19.10 0.69
N ILE A 91 -23.80 -20.12 1.44
CA ILE A 91 -22.93 -19.94 2.62
C ILE A 91 -21.60 -19.31 2.23
N ARG A 92 -20.95 -19.79 1.16
CA ARG A 92 -19.70 -19.20 0.64
C ARG A 92 -19.87 -17.73 0.28
N ARG A 93 -20.94 -17.39 -0.45
CA ARG A 93 -21.22 -16.01 -0.83
C ARG A 93 -21.39 -15.12 0.42
N LYS A 94 -22.19 -15.56 1.40
CA LYS A 94 -22.40 -14.83 2.65
C LYS A 94 -21.09 -14.63 3.43
N ALA A 95 -20.24 -15.66 3.52
CA ALA A 95 -18.95 -15.56 4.18
C ALA A 95 -18.03 -14.53 3.50
N LEU A 96 -17.93 -14.57 2.17
CA LEU A 96 -17.11 -13.62 1.38
C LEU A 96 -17.60 -12.18 1.54
N PHE A 97 -18.92 -11.94 1.53
CA PHE A 97 -19.48 -10.61 1.80
C PHE A 97 -19.21 -10.15 3.23
N GLY A 98 -19.28 -11.04 4.22
CA GLY A 98 -18.90 -10.71 5.59
C GLY A 98 -17.43 -10.28 5.70
N TRP A 99 -16.52 -10.91 4.95
CA TRP A 99 -15.11 -10.49 4.90
C TRP A 99 -14.94 -9.12 4.24
N TRP A 100 -15.70 -8.82 3.18
CA TRP A 100 -15.69 -7.52 2.52
C TRP A 100 -16.22 -6.40 3.41
N GLU A 101 -17.32 -6.64 4.12
CA GLU A 101 -17.88 -5.70 5.07
C GLU A 101 -16.89 -5.41 6.20
N HIS A 102 -16.27 -6.45 6.76
CA HIS A 102 -15.23 -6.30 7.77
C HIS A 102 -14.02 -5.50 7.26
N SER A 103 -13.66 -5.68 5.99
CA SER A 103 -12.55 -4.95 5.34
C SER A 103 -12.89 -3.51 4.96
N ARG A 104 -14.15 -3.07 5.13
CA ARG A 104 -14.67 -1.77 4.64
C ARG A 104 -14.40 -1.60 3.14
N MET A 105 -14.88 -2.58 2.36
CA MET A 105 -14.57 -2.70 0.93
C MET A 105 -14.93 -1.44 0.13
N ASP A 106 -15.98 -0.72 0.51
CA ASP A 106 -16.34 0.59 -0.05
C ASP A 106 -15.18 1.59 0.01
N LEU A 107 -14.55 1.74 1.17
CA LEU A 107 -13.39 2.61 1.37
C LEU A 107 -12.16 2.09 0.63
N GLN A 108 -11.96 0.77 0.62
CA GLN A 108 -10.84 0.15 -0.11
C GLN A 108 -10.98 0.41 -1.61
N LEU A 109 -12.17 0.23 -2.19
CA LEU A 109 -12.43 0.46 -3.62
C LEU A 109 -12.25 1.94 -4.00
N ALA A 110 -12.76 2.87 -3.19
CA ALA A 110 -12.54 4.30 -3.40
C ALA A 110 -11.05 4.66 -3.41
N LYS A 111 -10.28 4.14 -2.45
CA LYS A 111 -8.82 4.34 -2.40
C LYS A 111 -8.11 3.73 -3.60
N ARG A 112 -8.49 2.51 -4.00
CA ARG A 112 -7.94 1.83 -5.18
C ARG A 112 -8.20 2.59 -6.47
N ALA A 113 -9.39 3.17 -6.62
CA ALA A 113 -9.74 3.95 -7.81
C ALA A 113 -8.81 5.16 -7.96
N ARG A 114 -8.55 5.89 -6.86
CA ARG A 114 -7.58 7.00 -6.86
C ARG A 114 -6.17 6.52 -7.21
N HIS A 115 -5.71 5.41 -6.61
CA HIS A 115 -4.39 4.84 -6.95
C HIS A 115 -4.31 4.42 -8.42
N LEU A 116 -5.35 3.81 -8.96
CA LEU A 116 -5.38 3.37 -10.35
C LEU A 116 -5.31 4.55 -11.32
N ILE A 117 -6.08 5.62 -11.09
CA ILE A 117 -6.06 6.80 -11.96
C ILE A 117 -4.81 7.66 -11.76
N GLY A 118 -4.39 7.86 -10.51
CA GLY A 118 -3.22 8.69 -10.20
C GLY A 118 -1.90 8.00 -10.56
N TYR A 119 -1.75 6.72 -10.25
CA TYR A 119 -0.47 6.02 -10.39
C TYR A 119 -0.45 4.96 -11.49
N ALA A 120 -1.55 4.77 -12.22
CA ALA A 120 -1.71 3.68 -13.19
C ALA A 120 -1.47 2.29 -12.59
N THR A 121 -1.56 2.16 -11.26
CA THR A 121 -1.28 0.92 -10.51
C THR A 121 -2.02 0.97 -9.19
N ASN A 122 -2.61 -0.16 -8.78
CA ASN A 122 -3.10 -0.34 -7.43
C ASN A 122 -2.49 -1.60 -6.82
N VAL A 123 -2.36 -1.61 -5.50
CA VAL A 123 -1.83 -2.76 -4.76
C VAL A 123 -2.79 -3.13 -3.66
N VAL A 124 -3.16 -4.40 -3.66
CA VAL A 124 -4.02 -5.00 -2.64
C VAL A 124 -3.30 -6.18 -2.03
N GLN A 125 -3.27 -6.19 -0.71
CA GLN A 125 -2.77 -7.29 0.08
C GLN A 125 -3.95 -7.95 0.79
N LEU A 126 -4.05 -9.27 0.65
CA LEU A 126 -4.94 -10.07 1.49
C LEU A 126 -4.14 -10.55 2.71
N ARG A 127 -4.59 -10.24 3.91
CA ARG A 127 -3.94 -10.68 5.16
C ARG A 127 -4.94 -11.39 6.04
N PHE A 128 -4.47 -12.25 6.94
CA PHE A 128 -5.34 -12.83 7.96
C PHE A 128 -5.36 -11.96 9.22
N ASP A 129 -6.54 -11.51 9.64
CA ASP A 129 -6.71 -10.87 10.94
C ASP A 129 -7.00 -11.96 12.00
N LYS A 130 -6.04 -12.17 12.90
CA LYS A 130 -6.14 -13.17 13.96
C LYS A 130 -7.22 -12.86 15.00
N LYS A 131 -7.57 -11.58 15.20
CA LYS A 131 -8.59 -11.18 16.19
C LYS A 131 -9.98 -11.51 15.70
N VAL A 132 -10.23 -11.25 14.42
CA VAL A 132 -11.54 -11.50 13.78
C VAL A 132 -11.64 -12.93 13.26
N GLY A 133 -10.51 -13.58 12.99
CA GLY A 133 -10.47 -14.92 12.41
C GLY A 133 -10.85 -14.95 10.93
N ALA A 134 -10.67 -13.82 10.23
CA ALA A 134 -11.08 -13.65 8.84
C ALA A 134 -9.98 -12.97 8.01
N PRO A 135 -9.93 -13.20 6.70
CA PRO A 135 -9.07 -12.45 5.81
C PRO A 135 -9.57 -11.00 5.67
N ILE A 136 -8.63 -10.06 5.68
CA ILE A 136 -8.85 -8.63 5.48
C ILE A 136 -8.20 -8.17 4.18
N TRP A 137 -8.93 -7.36 3.43
CA TRP A 137 -8.44 -6.66 2.25
C TRP A 137 -7.78 -5.35 2.69
N GLN A 138 -6.50 -5.20 2.36
CA GLN A 138 -5.74 -4.00 2.69
C GLN A 138 -5.13 -3.38 1.44
N VAL A 139 -5.55 -2.16 1.11
CA VAL A 139 -4.96 -1.39 0.01
C VAL A 139 -3.67 -0.73 0.46
N ARG A 140 -2.57 -1.14 -0.16
CA ARG A 140 -1.22 -0.61 0.09
C ARG A 140 -0.96 0.57 -0.85
N ASP A 141 -0.09 1.46 -0.42
CA ASP A 141 0.31 2.61 -1.23
C ASP A 141 1.28 2.15 -2.32
N PRO A 142 0.97 2.38 -3.62
CA PRO A 142 1.86 2.04 -4.70
C PRO A 142 3.23 2.67 -4.55
N LEU A 143 3.39 3.89 -4.01
CA LEU A 143 4.69 4.55 -3.87
C LEU A 143 5.67 3.76 -3.01
N THR A 144 5.16 3.04 -2.02
CA THR A 144 5.93 2.26 -1.03
C THR A 144 5.94 0.76 -1.31
N THR A 145 5.43 0.34 -2.48
CA THR A 145 5.35 -1.08 -2.86
C THR A 145 6.32 -1.41 -4.00
N TYR A 146 7.03 -2.54 -3.86
CA TYR A 146 8.04 -3.02 -4.80
C TYR A 146 7.78 -4.51 -5.13
N PRO A 147 6.86 -4.79 -6.06
CA PRO A 147 6.54 -6.16 -6.46
C PRO A 147 7.68 -6.78 -7.28
N ALA A 148 7.76 -8.11 -7.30
CA ALA A 148 8.57 -8.82 -8.28
C ALA A 148 8.10 -8.48 -9.71
N PRO A 149 8.99 -8.49 -10.72
CA PRO A 149 8.59 -8.40 -12.11
C PRO A 149 7.53 -9.45 -12.44
N MET A 150 6.41 -9.03 -13.05
CA MET A 150 5.35 -9.95 -13.43
C MET A 150 5.65 -10.50 -14.83
N PRO A 151 5.85 -11.83 -14.99
CA PRO A 151 6.25 -12.41 -16.27
C PRO A 151 5.10 -12.54 -17.26
N ASN A 152 3.84 -12.55 -16.80
CA ASN A 152 2.65 -12.70 -17.63
C ASN A 152 1.59 -11.64 -17.27
N VAL A 153 0.81 -11.21 -18.26
CA VAL A 153 -0.35 -10.32 -18.11
C VAL A 153 -1.53 -11.05 -17.45
N ASP A 154 -1.63 -12.37 -17.60
CA ASP A 154 -2.76 -13.15 -17.09
C ASP A 154 -2.70 -13.44 -15.57
N ASP A 155 -1.50 -13.66 -15.00
CA ASP A 155 -1.33 -13.78 -13.55
C ASP A 155 -0.82 -12.46 -12.99
N MET A 156 -1.75 -11.68 -12.46
CA MET A 156 -1.46 -10.39 -11.83
C MET A 156 -0.90 -10.51 -10.40
N ARG A 157 -0.58 -11.73 -9.94
CA ARG A 157 0.04 -11.95 -8.63
C ARG A 157 1.56 -12.01 -8.80
N PRO A 158 2.31 -11.08 -8.18
CA PRO A 158 3.76 -11.17 -8.20
C PRO A 158 4.22 -12.38 -7.37
N ALA A 159 5.32 -13.01 -7.77
CA ALA A 159 5.91 -14.15 -7.04
C ALA A 159 6.26 -13.77 -5.60
N ASP A 160 6.71 -12.53 -5.39
CA ASP A 160 6.91 -11.94 -4.08
C ASP A 160 6.76 -10.41 -4.15
N VAL A 161 6.61 -9.76 -2.99
CA VAL A 161 6.44 -8.31 -2.89
C VAL A 161 7.16 -7.75 -1.67
N ILE A 162 7.69 -6.54 -1.79
CA ILE A 162 8.26 -5.78 -0.70
C ILE A 162 7.43 -4.51 -0.46
N PHE A 163 7.11 -4.22 0.79
CA PHE A 163 6.55 -2.95 1.23
C PHE A 163 7.56 -2.21 2.11
N ALA A 164 7.89 -0.96 1.80
CA ALA A 164 8.80 -0.14 2.57
C ALA A 164 8.07 1.06 3.18
N TYR A 165 7.97 1.14 4.49
CA TYR A 165 7.21 2.19 5.17
C TYR A 165 7.76 2.49 6.56
N ASN A 166 7.41 3.65 7.10
CA ASN A 166 7.94 4.09 8.38
C ASN A 166 6.90 3.90 9.49
N ARG A 167 7.39 3.55 10.68
CA ARG A 167 6.62 3.53 11.92
C ARG A 167 7.43 4.15 13.04
N THR A 168 6.75 4.71 14.02
CA THR A 168 7.39 5.24 15.22
C THR A 168 7.93 4.10 16.06
N LEU A 169 8.98 4.35 16.84
CA LEU A 169 9.48 3.36 17.78
C LEU A 169 8.42 2.96 18.81
N GLY A 170 7.57 3.89 19.26
CA GLY A 170 6.44 3.59 20.15
C GLY A 170 5.51 2.52 19.57
N TRP A 171 5.22 2.58 18.26
CA TRP A 171 4.45 1.55 17.58
C TRP A 171 5.16 0.19 17.60
N ILE A 172 6.48 0.16 17.38
CA ILE A 172 7.26 -1.09 17.44
C ILE A 172 7.31 -1.65 18.87
N ARG A 173 7.43 -0.81 19.90
CA ARG A 173 7.37 -1.25 21.30
C ARG A 173 6.05 -1.94 21.63
N GLN A 174 4.94 -1.41 21.10
CA GLN A 174 3.62 -1.99 21.32
C GLN A 174 3.43 -3.32 20.55
N MET A 175 3.86 -3.38 19.29
CA MET A 175 3.59 -4.51 18.40
C MET A 175 4.64 -5.63 18.47
N TYR A 176 5.90 -5.26 18.69
CA TYR A 176 7.08 -6.14 18.68
C TYR A 176 8.05 -5.77 19.82
N PRO A 177 7.64 -5.94 21.09
CA PRO A 177 8.38 -5.44 22.25
C PRO A 177 9.82 -5.99 22.34
N GLU A 178 10.04 -7.25 21.98
CA GLU A 178 11.37 -7.86 21.99
C GLU A 178 12.30 -7.26 20.93
N ALA A 179 11.79 -7.03 19.72
CA ALA A 179 12.55 -6.40 18.65
C ALA A 179 12.83 -4.92 18.95
N ALA A 180 11.88 -4.22 19.57
CA ALA A 180 12.01 -2.81 19.94
C ALA A 180 13.20 -2.53 20.89
N ARG A 181 13.59 -3.51 21.72
CA ARG A 181 14.76 -3.39 22.61
C ARG A 181 16.05 -3.16 21.83
N LYS A 182 16.17 -3.75 20.63
CA LYS A 182 17.36 -3.57 19.76
C LYS A 182 17.50 -2.14 19.24
N PHE A 183 16.40 -1.39 19.19
CA PHE A 183 16.39 0.01 18.75
C PHE A 183 16.45 1.00 19.92
N SER A 184 16.32 0.56 21.18
CA SER A 184 16.15 1.48 22.30
C SER A 184 17.44 2.18 22.78
N GLY A 185 18.61 1.83 22.24
CA GLY A 185 19.88 2.55 22.40
C GLY A 185 20.27 2.91 23.85
N ASP A 186 21.13 3.92 24.00
CA ASP A 186 21.69 4.42 25.28
C ASP A 186 20.70 5.26 26.11
N GLY A 187 19.39 5.10 25.91
CA GLY A 187 18.35 5.81 26.67
C GLY A 187 17.98 7.21 26.16
N THR A 188 18.55 7.67 25.04
CA THR A 188 18.23 8.98 24.41
C THR A 188 17.13 8.90 23.35
N THR A 189 16.65 7.70 23.04
CA THR A 189 15.70 7.44 21.97
C THR A 189 14.26 7.74 22.40
N THR A 190 13.58 8.62 21.64
CA THR A 190 12.19 9.03 21.87
C THR A 190 11.20 8.07 21.19
N GLU A 191 9.92 8.10 21.61
CA GLU A 191 8.90 7.20 21.06
C GLU A 191 8.51 7.54 19.62
N ASP A 192 8.65 8.81 19.23
CA ASP A 192 8.29 9.32 17.90
C ASP A 192 9.37 9.09 16.85
N GLU A 193 10.53 8.57 17.24
CA GLU A 193 11.63 8.36 16.31
C GLU A 193 11.23 7.39 15.18
N PRO A 194 11.42 7.77 13.90
CA PRO A 194 11.02 6.94 12.78
C PRO A 194 11.96 5.75 12.62
N ILE A 195 11.37 4.58 12.42
CA ILE A 195 12.06 3.35 12.06
C ILE A 195 11.57 2.94 10.67
N ASP A 196 12.52 2.68 9.78
CA ASP A 196 12.24 2.19 8.43
C ASP A 196 11.90 0.70 8.53
N LEU A 197 10.75 0.32 7.99
CA LEU A 197 10.29 -1.06 7.96
C LEU A 197 10.25 -1.56 6.52
N ILE A 198 10.86 -2.72 6.29
CA ILE A 198 10.82 -3.45 5.03
C ILE A 198 10.08 -4.76 5.30
N GLU A 199 8.88 -4.88 4.75
CA GLU A 199 8.03 -6.06 4.83
C GLU A 199 8.15 -6.86 3.53
N TYR A 200 8.78 -8.02 3.58
CA TYR A 200 8.89 -8.98 2.49
C TYR A 200 7.81 -10.05 2.61
N ILE A 201 7.12 -10.37 1.52
CA ILE A 201 6.09 -11.41 1.46
C ILE A 201 6.26 -12.22 0.18
N ASP A 202 6.30 -13.54 0.31
CA ASP A 202 6.15 -14.50 -0.79
C ASP A 202 5.04 -15.51 -0.48
N ASP A 203 5.03 -16.64 -1.18
CA ASP A 203 4.06 -17.73 -1.02
C ASP A 203 4.26 -18.55 0.26
N MET A 204 5.45 -18.50 0.87
CA MET A 204 5.85 -19.34 2.00
C MET A 204 6.05 -18.55 3.29
N GLU A 205 6.42 -17.28 3.21
CA GLU A 205 6.78 -16.48 4.38
C GLU A 205 6.47 -15.00 4.27
N GLN A 206 6.37 -14.39 5.45
CA GLN A 206 6.27 -12.95 5.64
C GLN A 206 7.33 -12.53 6.66
N VAL A 207 8.27 -11.71 6.22
CA VAL A 207 9.40 -11.24 7.03
C VAL A 207 9.32 -9.72 7.17
N LEU A 208 9.39 -9.23 8.40
CA LEU A 208 9.45 -7.79 8.68
C LEU A 208 10.83 -7.43 9.20
N VAL A 209 11.56 -6.60 8.45
CA VAL A 209 12.87 -6.08 8.81
C VAL A 209 12.71 -4.65 9.27
N GLY A 210 13.23 -4.34 10.47
CA GLY A 210 13.34 -2.96 10.95
C GLY A 210 14.76 -2.46 10.80
N MET A 211 14.91 -1.23 10.32
CA MET A 211 16.19 -0.56 10.12
C MET A 211 16.12 0.85 10.68
N ARG A 212 17.22 1.29 11.28
CA ARG A 212 17.52 2.72 11.39
C ARG A 212 18.46 3.05 10.24
N ALA A 213 18.21 4.15 9.54
CA ALA A 213 19.26 4.77 8.75
C ALA A 213 20.47 4.98 9.68
N PRO A 214 21.71 4.72 9.22
CA PRO A 214 22.87 5.16 9.98
C PRO A 214 22.71 6.66 10.22
N VAL A 215 22.88 7.10 11.48
CA VAL A 215 22.86 8.53 11.81
C VAL A 215 24.03 9.17 11.08
N GLN A 216 23.78 9.66 9.87
CA GLN A 216 24.65 10.57 9.12
C GLN A 216 23.80 11.74 8.65
N THR A 217 23.98 12.84 9.39
CA THR A 217 24.08 14.23 8.93
C THR A 217 23.53 14.53 7.53
N SER A 218 22.48 15.36 7.51
CA SER A 218 22.03 16.20 6.39
C SER A 218 21.78 15.53 5.04
N MET A 219 20.55 15.05 4.82
CA MET A 219 19.94 15.05 3.47
C MET A 219 18.43 14.88 3.54
N PHE A 220 17.75 15.86 4.13
CA PHE A 220 16.37 16.20 3.79
C PHE A 220 16.30 17.72 3.74
N MET A 221 16.40 18.26 2.53
CA MET A 221 15.93 19.58 2.15
C MET A 221 15.16 19.40 0.85
#